data_AF-X1I276-F1
#
_entry.id   AF-X1I276-F1
#
_cell.length_a   1.000
_cell.length_b   1.000
_cell.length_c   1.000
_cell.angle_alpha   90.00
_cell.angle_beta   90.00
_cell.angle_gamma   90.00
#
_symmetry.space_group_name_H-M   'P 1'
#
loop_
_entity.id
_entity.type
_entity.pdbx_description
1 polymer ?
#
loop_
_entity_poly.entity_id
_entity_poly.type
_entity_poly.pdbx_seq_one_letter_code
_entity_poly.pdbx_strand_id
1 'polypeptide(L)'
;EMLGKTPADVLAIKPMRDGVIADFEIAEKMLDYFIKKSTDNRVLLIRPRIVIGIPTGITQVERRAVKDVAMRAKASEVYLVQQPVSASIGADLPISEPTGNMIVDIGGGTTDIAVISMNGIVFNHHIRIAGNEMDEAIIQYLKKKYNLLIGERSAEQLKMEIGSAYPLDEPMTQEIK
;
A
#
# COMPACT_ATOMS: atom_id res chain seq x y z
N GLU A 1 17.07 7.70 -4.41
CA GLU A 1 15.68 8.18 -4.27
C GLU A 1 15.43 9.25 -5.34
N MET A 2 14.49 9.04 -6.28
CA MET A 2 14.35 9.89 -7.48
C MET A 2 12.98 10.58 -7.65
N LEU A 3 11.96 10.25 -6.86
CA LEU A 3 10.62 10.88 -6.96
C LEU A 3 10.73 12.41 -6.73
N GLY A 4 10.30 13.19 -7.73
CA GLY A 4 10.43 14.65 -7.73
C GLY A 4 11.84 15.19 -7.97
N LYS A 5 12.82 14.31 -8.23
CA LYS A 5 14.24 14.63 -8.51
C LYS A 5 14.75 13.92 -9.77
N THR A 6 13.86 13.44 -10.64
CA THR A 6 14.23 12.78 -11.88
C THR A 6 14.72 13.81 -12.91
N PRO A 7 15.81 13.50 -13.65
CA PRO A 7 16.14 14.21 -14.88
C PRO A 7 14.98 14.18 -15.89
N ALA A 8 14.97 15.08 -16.86
CA ALA A 8 13.85 15.25 -17.81
C ALA A 8 13.55 14.00 -18.66
N ASP A 9 14.53 13.12 -18.84
CA ASP A 9 14.43 11.86 -19.58
C ASP A 9 14.02 10.66 -18.71
N VAL A 10 13.88 10.84 -17.39
CA VAL A 10 13.49 9.78 -16.46
C VAL A 10 12.13 10.09 -15.85
N LEU A 11 11.20 9.14 -15.95
CA LEU A 11 9.87 9.22 -15.34
C LEU A 11 9.74 8.20 -14.21
N ALA A 12 9.44 8.68 -13.00
CA ALA A 12 9.09 7.82 -11.87
C ALA A 12 7.59 7.51 -11.91
N ILE A 13 7.22 6.23 -11.94
CA ILE A 13 5.84 5.77 -12.04
C ILE A 13 5.52 4.86 -10.86
N LYS A 14 4.35 5.06 -10.24
CA LYS A 14 3.74 4.14 -9.26
C LYS A 14 2.74 3.25 -10.03
N PRO A 15 3.08 1.99 -10.37
CA PRO A 15 2.22 1.15 -11.22
C PRO A 15 0.97 0.63 -10.50
N MET A 16 0.93 0.80 -9.18
CA MET A 16 -0.23 0.55 -8.34
C MET A 16 -0.68 1.85 -7.68
N ARG A 17 -1.99 2.04 -7.61
CA ARG A 17 -2.63 3.17 -6.94
C ARG A 17 -3.89 2.69 -6.25
N ASP A 18 -4.13 3.11 -5.02
CA ASP A 18 -5.33 2.80 -4.24
C ASP A 18 -5.70 1.29 -4.23
N GLY A 19 -4.69 0.44 -4.11
CA GLY A 19 -4.86 -1.03 -4.07
C GLY A 19 -5.14 -1.69 -5.42
N VAL A 20 -5.13 -0.92 -6.53
CA VAL A 20 -5.39 -1.42 -7.88
C VAL A 20 -4.18 -1.25 -8.80
N ILE A 21 -4.09 -2.10 -9.83
CA ILE A 21 -3.05 -2.01 -10.86
C ILE A 21 -3.47 -0.94 -11.87
N ALA A 22 -2.71 0.14 -11.92
CA ALA A 22 -2.94 1.25 -12.86
C ALA A 22 -2.22 1.04 -14.20
N ASP A 23 -1.05 0.39 -14.17
CA ASP A 23 -0.29 0.03 -15.37
C ASP A 23 0.18 -1.43 -15.28
N PHE A 24 -0.37 -2.28 -16.15
CA PHE A 24 -0.12 -3.72 -16.15
C PHE A 24 1.30 -4.07 -16.56
N GLU A 25 1.86 -3.40 -17.57
CA GLU A 25 3.17 -3.73 -18.10
C GLU A 25 4.26 -3.33 -17.09
N ILE A 26 4.10 -2.18 -16.47
CA ILE A 26 5.03 -1.71 -15.45
C ILE A 26 4.88 -2.54 -14.16
N ALA A 27 3.66 -2.91 -13.76
CA ALA A 27 3.44 -3.78 -12.60
C ALA A 27 4.07 -5.17 -12.80
N GLU A 28 3.97 -5.75 -14.00
CA GLU A 28 4.61 -7.02 -14.35
C GLU A 28 6.13 -6.93 -14.24
N LYS A 29 6.75 -5.91 -14.84
CA LYS A 29 8.20 -5.67 -14.75
C LYS A 29 8.65 -5.45 -13.30
N MET A 30 7.88 -4.70 -12.53
CA MET A 30 8.15 -4.46 -11.11
C MET A 30 8.13 -5.77 -10.32
N LEU A 31 7.10 -6.59 -10.51
CA LEU A 31 6.95 -7.86 -9.81
C LEU A 31 8.02 -8.88 -10.23
N ASP A 32 8.31 -9.02 -11.52
CA ASP A 32 9.40 -9.88 -12.02
C ASP A 32 10.76 -9.45 -11.44
N TYR A 33 11.03 -8.14 -11.36
CA TYR A 33 12.23 -7.62 -10.71
C TYR A 33 12.31 -8.05 -9.24
N PHE A 34 11.25 -7.86 -8.45
CA PHE A 34 11.25 -8.23 -7.03
C PHE A 34 11.36 -9.74 -6.81
N ILE A 35 10.70 -10.55 -7.64
CA ILE A 35 10.81 -12.01 -7.58
C ILE A 35 12.25 -12.45 -7.85
N LYS A 36 12.87 -11.95 -8.93
CA LYS A 36 14.29 -12.23 -9.24
C LYS A 36 15.23 -11.77 -8.14
N LYS A 37 15.00 -10.58 -7.59
CA LYS A 37 15.81 -10.03 -6.49
C LYS A 37 15.71 -10.87 -5.22
N SER A 38 14.51 -11.33 -4.85
CA SER A 38 14.28 -12.14 -3.66
C SER A 38 14.86 -13.56 -3.73
N THR A 39 15.23 -14.01 -4.93
CA THR A 39 15.70 -15.37 -5.21
C THR A 39 17.16 -15.41 -5.66
N ASP A 40 17.91 -14.30 -5.50
CA ASP A 40 19.28 -14.14 -5.99
C ASP A 40 19.44 -14.51 -7.47
N ASN A 41 18.48 -14.12 -8.31
CA ASN A 41 18.39 -14.45 -9.73
C ASN A 41 18.30 -15.96 -10.05
N ARG A 42 18.04 -16.83 -9.06
CA ARG A 42 17.84 -18.27 -9.27
C ARG A 42 16.49 -18.63 -9.89
N VAL A 43 15.61 -17.64 -10.10
CA VAL A 43 14.29 -17.78 -10.76
C VAL A 43 14.34 -18.43 -12.15
N LEU A 44 15.49 -18.42 -12.83
CA LEU A 44 15.64 -19.18 -14.08
C LEU A 44 15.44 -20.69 -13.91
N LEU A 45 15.54 -21.23 -12.68
CA LEU A 45 15.32 -22.65 -12.35
C LEU A 45 14.06 -22.94 -11.53
N ILE A 46 13.35 -21.92 -11.02
CA ILE A 46 12.20 -22.12 -10.12
C ILE A 46 11.01 -21.21 -10.49
N ARG A 47 9.81 -21.79 -10.54
CA ARG A 47 8.54 -21.06 -10.66
C ARG A 47 7.86 -21.02 -9.28
N PRO A 48 7.91 -19.89 -8.55
CA PRO A 48 7.43 -19.85 -7.17
C PRO A 48 5.91 -19.86 -7.10
N ARG A 49 5.38 -20.41 -5.99
CA ARG A 49 3.99 -20.20 -5.59
C ARG A 49 3.91 -18.85 -4.87
N ILE A 50 3.00 -17.98 -5.28
CA ILE A 50 2.91 -16.61 -4.78
C ILE A 50 1.60 -16.42 -4.04
N VAL A 51 1.66 -15.77 -2.88
CA VAL A 51 0.49 -15.30 -2.13
C VAL A 51 0.50 -13.77 -2.18
N ILE A 52 -0.61 -13.16 -2.60
CA ILE A 52 -0.73 -11.69 -2.77
C ILE A 52 -1.91 -11.19 -1.94
N GLY A 53 -1.65 -10.19 -1.09
CA GLY A 53 -2.69 -9.45 -0.38
C GLY A 53 -3.47 -8.54 -1.34
N ILE A 54 -4.80 -8.61 -1.28
CA ILE A 54 -5.72 -7.74 -2.02
C ILE A 54 -6.69 -7.04 -1.06
N PRO A 55 -7.12 -5.80 -1.36
CA PRO A 55 -8.05 -5.09 -0.50
C PRO A 55 -9.44 -5.74 -0.53
N THR A 56 -10.25 -5.44 0.47
CA THR A 56 -11.61 -5.98 0.58
C THR A 56 -12.55 -5.45 -0.48
N GLY A 57 -12.30 -4.22 -0.95
CA GLY A 57 -13.09 -3.54 -1.98
C GLY A 57 -12.71 -3.89 -3.42
N ILE A 58 -11.82 -4.87 -3.67
CA ILE A 58 -11.34 -5.17 -5.01
C ILE A 58 -12.45 -5.75 -5.91
N THR A 59 -12.56 -5.23 -7.14
CA THR A 59 -13.49 -5.76 -8.14
C THR A 59 -13.01 -7.09 -8.72
N GLN A 60 -13.89 -7.86 -9.37
CA GLN A 60 -13.49 -9.11 -10.02
C GLN A 60 -12.47 -8.89 -11.16
N VAL A 61 -12.57 -7.76 -11.86
CA VAL A 61 -11.64 -7.39 -12.95
C VAL A 61 -10.25 -7.11 -12.39
N GLU A 62 -10.14 -6.31 -11.33
CA GLU A 62 -8.88 -6.02 -10.65
C GLU A 62 -8.29 -7.27 -10.00
N ARG A 63 -9.13 -8.11 -9.39
CA ARG A 63 -8.71 -9.40 -8.82
C ARG A 63 -8.07 -10.30 -9.89
N ARG A 64 -8.66 -10.34 -11.09
CA ARG A 64 -8.11 -11.08 -12.22
C ARG A 64 -6.81 -10.45 -12.72
N ALA A 65 -6.75 -9.13 -12.80
CA ALA A 65 -5.56 -8.38 -13.18
C ALA A 65 -4.35 -8.73 -12.31
N VAL A 66 -4.52 -8.75 -10.98
CA VAL A 66 -3.44 -9.12 -10.04
C VAL A 66 -2.93 -10.54 -10.29
N LYS A 67 -3.83 -11.50 -10.52
CA LYS A 67 -3.45 -12.88 -10.85
C LYS A 67 -2.69 -12.95 -12.17
N ASP A 68 -3.19 -12.30 -13.21
CA ASP A 68 -2.60 -12.36 -14.54
C ASP A 68 -1.19 -11.74 -14.53
N VAL A 69 -1.00 -10.60 -13.86
CA VAL A 69 0.32 -9.97 -13.69
C VAL A 69 1.29 -10.89 -12.94
N ALA A 70 0.84 -11.53 -11.87
CA ALA A 70 1.68 -12.47 -11.11
C ALA A 70 2.05 -13.74 -11.90
N MET A 71 1.10 -14.27 -12.69
CA MET A 71 1.36 -15.42 -13.56
C MET A 71 2.35 -15.08 -14.67
N ARG A 72 2.26 -13.88 -15.25
CA ARG A 72 3.23 -13.40 -16.26
C ARG A 72 4.61 -13.16 -15.66
N ALA A 73 4.67 -12.74 -14.40
CA ALA A 73 5.90 -12.67 -13.61
C ALA A 73 6.44 -14.05 -13.15
N LYS A 74 6.12 -15.13 -13.89
CA LYS A 74 6.60 -16.51 -13.74
C LYS A 74 6.16 -17.28 -12.49
N ALA A 75 5.08 -16.85 -11.82
CA ALA A 75 4.47 -17.69 -10.79
C ALA A 75 4.06 -19.07 -11.35
N SER A 76 4.15 -20.11 -10.52
CA SER A 76 3.53 -21.41 -10.78
C SER A 76 2.07 -21.42 -10.35
N GLU A 77 1.77 -20.84 -9.19
CA GLU A 77 0.43 -20.67 -8.63
C GLU A 77 0.31 -19.31 -7.96
N VAL A 78 -0.89 -18.73 -7.99
CA VAL A 78 -1.19 -17.44 -7.35
C VAL A 78 -2.40 -17.56 -6.46
N TYR A 79 -2.18 -17.35 -5.17
CA TYR A 79 -3.22 -17.26 -4.15
C TYR A 79 -3.45 -15.79 -3.80
N LEU A 80 -4.71 -15.39 -3.78
CA LEU A 80 -5.08 -14.06 -3.33
C LEU A 80 -5.69 -14.17 -1.94
N VAL A 81 -5.17 -13.38 -1.01
CA VAL A 81 -5.63 -13.31 0.38
C VAL A 81 -6.12 -11.91 0.68
N GLN A 82 -7.13 -11.80 1.53
CA GLN A 82 -7.66 -10.50 1.94
C GLN A 82 -6.66 -9.83 2.87
N GLN A 83 -6.26 -8.59 2.56
CA GLN A 83 -5.33 -7.80 3.38
C GLN A 83 -5.70 -7.78 4.87
N PRO A 84 -6.95 -7.49 5.29
CA PRO A 84 -7.26 -7.46 6.72
C PRO A 84 -7.11 -8.81 7.42
N VAL A 85 -7.30 -9.93 6.72
CA VAL A 85 -7.04 -11.27 7.30
C VAL A 85 -5.54 -11.45 7.51
N SER A 86 -4.73 -11.12 6.50
CA SER A 86 -3.28 -11.17 6.61
C SER A 86 -2.72 -10.24 7.69
N ALA A 87 -3.26 -9.02 7.78
CA ALA A 87 -2.89 -8.05 8.81
C ALA A 87 -3.29 -8.53 10.21
N SER A 88 -4.45 -9.18 10.36
CA SER A 88 -4.88 -9.73 11.65
C SER A 88 -4.02 -10.88 12.13
N ILE A 89 -3.59 -11.75 11.21
CA ILE A 89 -2.59 -12.79 11.50
C ILE A 89 -1.25 -12.15 11.89
N GLY A 90 -0.81 -11.12 11.15
CA GLY A 90 0.43 -10.40 11.44
C GLY A 90 0.42 -9.64 12.76
N ALA A 91 -0.76 -9.24 13.23
CA ALA A 91 -0.99 -8.57 14.51
C ALA A 91 -1.30 -9.53 15.68
N ASP A 92 -1.20 -10.85 15.45
CA ASP A 92 -1.45 -11.90 16.44
C ASP A 92 -2.85 -11.84 17.07
N LEU A 93 -3.86 -11.46 16.28
CA LEU A 93 -5.26 -11.46 16.73
C LEU A 93 -5.83 -12.88 16.71
N PRO A 94 -6.60 -13.30 17.74
CA PRO A 94 -7.22 -14.64 17.82
C PRO A 94 -8.43 -14.77 16.88
N ILE A 95 -8.21 -14.61 15.56
CA ILE A 95 -9.29 -14.56 14.56
C ILE A 95 -9.95 -15.92 14.32
N SER A 96 -9.35 -17.02 14.77
CA SER A 96 -9.91 -18.38 14.68
C SER A 96 -10.92 -18.68 15.78
N GLU A 97 -10.93 -17.90 16.85
CA GLU A 97 -11.85 -18.05 17.99
C GLU A 97 -13.24 -17.50 17.65
N PRO A 98 -14.30 -17.93 18.37
CA PRO A 98 -15.65 -17.37 18.24
C PRO A 98 -15.77 -15.99 18.93
N THR A 99 -14.81 -15.11 18.66
CA THR A 99 -14.73 -13.74 19.17
C THR A 99 -14.54 -12.76 18.02
N GLY A 100 -15.23 -11.62 18.07
CA GLY A 100 -15.09 -10.57 17.06
C GLY A 100 -13.81 -9.77 17.26
N ASN A 101 -12.92 -9.82 16.27
CA ASN A 101 -11.67 -9.06 16.23
C ASN A 101 -11.79 -7.97 15.17
N MET A 102 -11.64 -6.71 15.54
CA MET A 102 -11.64 -5.59 14.59
C MET A 102 -10.22 -5.19 14.22
N ILE A 103 -9.96 -5.03 12.93
CA ILE A 103 -8.71 -4.49 12.40
C ILE A 103 -8.98 -3.29 11.50
N VAL A 104 -8.07 -2.32 11.57
CA VAL A 104 -8.02 -1.13 10.72
C VAL A 104 -6.62 -1.06 10.11
N ASP A 105 -6.51 -1.42 8.83
CA ASP A 105 -5.26 -1.41 8.07
C ASP A 105 -5.19 -0.12 7.25
N ILE A 106 -4.34 0.82 7.66
CA ILE A 106 -4.14 2.13 7.00
C ILE A 106 -2.89 2.05 6.13
N GLY A 107 -3.09 1.96 4.81
CA GLY A 107 -2.01 1.84 3.84
C GLY A 107 -1.56 3.16 3.22
N GLY A 108 -1.03 3.06 2.00
CA GLY A 108 -0.65 4.23 1.19
C GLY A 108 -1.86 4.95 0.59
N GLY A 109 -2.73 4.23 -0.13
CA GLY A 109 -3.90 4.83 -0.81
C GLY A 109 -5.26 4.35 -0.32
N THR A 110 -5.31 3.33 0.55
CA THR A 110 -6.57 2.79 1.07
C THR A 110 -6.46 2.48 2.55
N THR A 111 -7.60 2.59 3.22
CA THR A 111 -7.81 2.04 4.56
C THR A 111 -8.83 0.91 4.46
N ASP A 112 -8.45 -0.28 4.91
CA ASP A 112 -9.29 -1.47 4.95
C ASP A 112 -9.66 -1.79 6.41
N ILE A 113 -10.96 -1.81 6.69
CA ILE A 113 -11.53 -2.08 8.01
C ILE A 113 -12.23 -3.43 7.95
N ALA A 114 -11.99 -4.31 8.90
CA ALA A 114 -12.71 -5.57 8.99
C ALA A 114 -12.98 -6.00 10.43
N VAL A 115 -14.10 -6.71 10.61
CA VAL A 115 -14.39 -7.50 11.81
C VAL A 115 -14.31 -8.97 11.42
N ILE A 116 -13.49 -9.74 12.13
CA ILE A 116 -13.15 -11.13 11.82
C ILE A 116 -13.45 -12.02 13.02
N SER A 117 -14.07 -13.17 12.76
CA SER A 117 -14.35 -14.21 13.75
C SER A 117 -14.34 -15.57 13.06
N MET A 118 -13.85 -16.61 13.74
CA MET A 118 -13.78 -17.97 13.18
C MET A 118 -13.17 -18.04 11.76
N ASN A 119 -12.07 -17.32 11.53
CA ASN A 119 -11.37 -17.16 10.24
C ASN A 119 -12.20 -16.52 9.11
N GLY A 120 -13.40 -16.01 9.42
CA GLY A 120 -14.30 -15.37 8.47
C GLY A 120 -14.40 -13.87 8.70
N ILE A 121 -14.41 -13.10 7.62
CA ILE A 121 -14.76 -11.68 7.67
C ILE A 121 -16.28 -11.58 7.88
N VAL A 122 -16.69 -11.04 9.02
CA VAL A 122 -18.09 -10.79 9.38
C VAL A 122 -18.59 -9.47 8.81
N PHE A 123 -17.73 -8.46 8.85
CA PHE A 123 -17.99 -7.13 8.30
C PHE A 123 -16.71 -6.58 7.69
N ASN A 124 -16.83 -5.81 6.60
CA ASN A 124 -15.73 -5.03 6.06
C ASN A 124 -16.21 -3.66 5.57
N HIS A 125 -15.25 -2.75 5.52
CA HIS A 125 -15.42 -1.45 4.89
C HIS A 125 -14.09 -1.03 4.26
N HIS A 126 -14.15 -0.41 3.09
CA HIS A 126 -12.98 -0.01 2.33
C HIS A 126 -13.14 1.45 1.91
N ILE A 127 -12.14 2.27 2.22
CA ILE A 127 -12.12 3.69 1.85
C ILE A 127 -10.79 4.04 1.18
N ARG A 128 -10.86 4.96 0.21
CA ARG A 128 -9.68 5.50 -0.51
C ARG A 128 -9.17 6.76 0.18
N ILE A 129 -8.85 6.60 1.47
CA ILE A 129 -8.26 7.64 2.31
C ILE A 129 -7.21 6.95 3.17
N ALA A 130 -5.95 7.31 2.99
CA ALA A 130 -4.84 6.80 3.77
C ALA A 130 -3.64 7.77 3.72
N GLY A 131 -2.41 7.24 3.66
CA GLY A 131 -1.20 8.05 3.71
C GLY A 131 -1.05 9.10 2.60
N ASN A 132 -1.46 8.80 1.36
CA ASN A 132 -1.35 9.70 0.22
C ASN A 132 -2.26 10.93 0.39
N GLU A 133 -3.48 10.74 0.89
CA GLU A 133 -4.42 11.84 1.17
C GLU A 133 -3.93 12.71 2.33
N MET A 134 -3.25 12.12 3.32
CA MET A 134 -2.58 12.88 4.39
C MET A 134 -1.45 13.74 3.82
N ASP A 135 -0.64 13.20 2.91
CA ASP A 135 0.44 13.95 2.26
C ASP A 135 -0.12 15.12 1.43
N GLU A 136 -1.16 14.87 0.64
CA GLU A 136 -1.86 15.91 -0.13
C GLU A 136 -2.43 17.01 0.79
N ALA A 137 -3.03 16.64 1.92
CA ALA A 137 -3.53 17.60 2.89
C ALA A 137 -2.42 18.50 3.45
N ILE A 138 -1.22 17.96 3.70
CA ILE A 138 -0.04 18.72 4.13
C ILE A 138 0.42 19.69 3.03
N ILE A 139 0.52 19.22 1.78
CA ILE A 139 0.89 20.07 0.62
C ILE A 139 -0.08 21.24 0.50
N GLN A 140 -1.39 20.97 0.51
CA GLN A 140 -2.42 21.99 0.37
C GLN A 140 -2.41 22.99 1.54
N TYR A 141 -2.19 22.51 2.76
CA TYR A 141 -2.07 23.37 3.93
C TYR A 141 -0.91 24.35 3.80
N LEU A 142 0.29 23.87 3.43
CA LEU A 142 1.46 24.72 3.28
C LEU A 142 1.31 25.73 2.13
N LYS A 143 0.74 25.29 1.01
CA LYS A 143 0.44 26.16 -0.12
C LYS A 143 -0.55 27.27 0.28
N LYS A 144 -1.61 26.94 1.02
CA LYS A 144 -2.63 27.92 1.42
C LYS A 144 -2.16 28.87 2.52
N LYS A 145 -1.45 28.36 3.53
CA LYS A 145 -1.07 29.15 4.72
C LYS A 145 0.23 29.93 4.54
N TYR A 146 1.18 29.38 3.80
CA TYR A 146 2.53 29.95 3.67
C TYR A 146 2.91 30.30 2.22
N ASN A 147 2.01 30.08 1.25
CA ASN A 147 2.30 30.22 -0.18
C ASN A 147 3.53 29.40 -0.64
N LEU A 148 3.77 28.27 0.04
CA LEU A 148 4.90 27.39 -0.18
C LEU A 148 4.43 26.11 -0.84
N LEU A 149 4.93 25.84 -2.06
CA LEU A 149 4.68 24.58 -2.75
C LEU A 149 5.81 23.58 -2.43
N ILE A 150 5.45 22.43 -1.88
CA ILE A 150 6.36 21.31 -1.65
C ILE A 150 5.89 20.08 -2.45
N GLY A 151 6.80 19.13 -2.69
CA GLY A 151 6.48 17.86 -3.34
C GLY A 151 6.03 16.77 -2.37
N GLU A 152 5.47 15.67 -2.90
CA GLU A 152 4.98 14.50 -2.14
C GLU A 152 5.98 14.00 -1.10
N ARG A 153 7.26 13.84 -1.49
CA ARG A 153 8.31 13.35 -0.59
C ARG A 153 8.47 14.24 0.64
N SER A 154 8.52 15.56 0.46
CA SER A 154 8.69 16.48 1.58
C SER A 154 7.45 16.45 2.48
N ALA A 155 6.26 16.27 1.91
CA ALA A 155 5.03 16.15 2.67
C ALA A 155 4.99 14.85 3.49
N GLU A 156 5.38 13.73 2.89
CA GLU A 156 5.50 12.44 3.59
C GLU A 156 6.55 12.50 4.72
N GLN A 157 7.67 13.16 4.48
CA GLN A 157 8.68 13.37 5.51
C GLN A 157 8.11 14.19 6.69
N LEU A 158 7.40 15.29 6.41
CA LEU A 158 6.72 16.08 7.44
C LEU A 158 5.66 15.26 8.20
N LYS A 159 4.87 14.45 7.48
CA LYS A 159 3.89 13.53 8.07
C LYS A 159 4.53 12.59 9.08
N MET A 160 5.66 11.98 8.72
CA MET A 160 6.37 11.02 9.55
C MET A 160 7.11 11.66 10.73
N GLU A 161 7.65 12.87 10.55
CA GLU A 161 8.49 13.52 11.55
C GLU A 161 7.69 14.34 12.58
N ILE A 162 6.61 15.02 12.18
CA ILE A 162 5.84 15.92 13.05
C ILE A 162 4.31 15.75 12.95
N GLY A 163 3.82 14.81 12.14
CA GLY A 163 2.39 14.56 12.00
C GLY A 163 1.79 13.92 13.25
N SER A 164 0.61 14.38 13.65
CA SER A 164 -0.16 13.76 14.73
C SER A 164 -1.66 13.85 14.46
N ALA A 165 -2.39 12.79 14.77
CA ALA A 165 -3.86 12.74 14.72
C ALA A 165 -4.51 13.32 16.00
N TYR A 166 -3.73 13.61 17.03
CA TYR A 166 -4.19 14.15 18.30
C TYR A 166 -3.28 15.30 18.78
N PRO A 167 -3.80 16.33 19.45
CA PRO A 167 -2.97 17.40 20.00
C PRO A 167 -1.86 16.84 20.90
N LEU A 168 -0.62 17.25 20.64
CA LEU A 168 0.52 16.93 21.50
C LEU A 168 0.59 17.94 22.64
N ASP A 169 1.01 17.48 23.83
CA ASP A 169 1.25 18.36 24.97
C ASP A 169 2.35 19.40 24.66
N GLU A 170 3.40 18.97 23.95
CA GLU A 170 4.45 19.83 23.42
C GLU A 170 4.43 19.81 21.88
N PRO A 171 4.25 20.97 21.22
CA PRO A 171 4.24 21.03 19.76
C PRO A 171 5.60 20.69 19.16
N MET A 172 5.61 19.77 18.20
CA MET A 172 6.78 19.50 17.37
C MET A 172 6.88 20.52 16.23
N THR A 173 8.10 20.95 15.91
CA THR A 173 8.36 21.93 14.84
C THR A 173 9.47 21.47 13.93
N GLN A 174 9.36 21.77 12.64
CA GLN A 174 10.38 21.46 11.65
C GLN A 174 10.57 22.63 10.69
N GLU A 175 11.83 22.93 10.38
CA GLU A 175 12.18 23.90 9.34
C GLU A 175 12.01 23.27 7.96
N ILE A 176 11.27 23.94 7.07
CA ILE A 176 11.09 23.53 5.68
C ILE A 176 12.03 24.38 4.82
N LYS A 177 12.96 23.71 4.14
CA LYS A 177 13.94 24.33 3.23
C LYS A 177 13.53 24.17 1.78
#